data_AF-X0TEI1-F1
#
_entry.id   AF-X0TEI1-F1
#
_cell.length_a   1.000
_cell.length_b   1.000
_cell.length_c   1.000
_cell.angle_alpha   90.00
_cell.angle_beta   90.00
_cell.angle_gamma   90.00
#
_symmetry.space_group_name_H-M   'P 1'
#
loop_
_entity.id
_entity.type
_entity.pdbx_description
1 polymer ?
#
loop_
_entity_poly.entity_id
_entity_poly.type
_entity_poly.pdbx_seq_one_letter_code
_entity_poly.pdbx_strand_id
1 'polypeptide(L)'
;QLLVMVDNVKQIDNMFPEIYKYLGDNFPDANVLCMKFALGPGEPGKIRARFTGPDSDVLRDLSEQAKAVMREDPDAACVRDDWRQRVKILRPVLAEAQARRAGISRLDIANTLQAAYDGVDAGVYREGRKLLPIISRPPAAERDAVDNLYDLQIWSPAAKKMIPLRQVVSDFKVVSEDQIVKRRDRRRTIEAKCDPKYGLASDIQKRVQAKIEAIEIPPGYEFEWGGEYEDTNDAQAPIKASMPLFILIMVLICVTLFNSLKTPLIIWITVPLALIGVSFG
;
A
#
# COMPACT_ATOMS: atom_id res chain seq x y z
N GLN A 1 -13.75 3.17 7.35
CA GLN A 1 -13.83 4.58 6.93
C GLN A 1 -15.06 5.16 7.60
N LEU A 2 -14.91 6.28 8.30
CA LEU A 2 -16.02 6.99 8.94
C LEU A 2 -16.33 8.22 8.08
N LEU A 3 -17.60 8.42 7.75
CA LEU A 3 -18.07 9.61 7.06
C LEU A 3 -18.73 10.51 8.10
N VAL A 4 -18.19 11.72 8.26
CA VAL A 4 -18.72 12.72 9.18
C VAL A 4 -19.35 13.83 8.35
N MET A 5 -20.65 14.06 8.56
CA MET A 5 -21.36 15.18 7.96
C MET A 5 -21.27 16.38 8.90
N VAL A 6 -21.07 17.56 8.33
CA VAL A 6 -21.03 18.83 9.05
C VAL A 6 -22.06 19.78 8.46
N ASP A 7 -22.63 20.65 9.30
CA ASP A 7 -23.64 21.61 8.88
C ASP A 7 -23.03 22.77 8.06
N ASN A 8 -21.74 23.08 8.29
CA ASN A 8 -21.05 24.17 7.59
C ASN A 8 -19.62 23.77 7.19
N VAL A 9 -19.27 24.01 5.92
CA VAL A 9 -17.95 23.71 5.34
C VAL A 9 -16.81 24.38 6.11
N LYS A 10 -17.02 25.59 6.66
CA LYS A 10 -16.00 26.30 7.44
C LYS A 10 -15.62 25.61 8.75
N GLN A 11 -16.47 24.72 9.27
CA GLN A 11 -16.17 23.97 10.50
C GLN A 11 -15.16 22.85 10.24
N ILE A 12 -15.07 22.33 9.01
CA ILE A 12 -14.21 21.19 8.67
C ILE A 12 -12.74 21.49 9.02
N ASP A 13 -12.25 22.67 8.64
CA ASP A 13 -10.86 23.07 8.87
C ASP A 13 -10.52 23.18 10.36
N ASN A 14 -11.48 23.59 11.19
CA ASN A 14 -11.30 23.69 12.63
C ASN A 14 -11.42 22.34 13.35
N MET A 15 -12.17 21.38 12.78
CA MET A 15 -12.33 20.05 13.37
C MET A 15 -11.08 19.18 13.21
N PHE A 16 -10.29 19.36 12.14
CA PHE A 16 -9.10 18.53 11.90
C PHE A 16 -8.10 18.57 13.08
N PRO A 17 -7.67 19.74 13.59
CA PRO A 17 -6.82 19.82 14.78
C PRO A 17 -7.40 19.10 16.00
N GLU A 18 -8.70 19.26 16.28
CA GLU A 18 -9.35 18.62 17.43
C GLU A 18 -9.38 17.10 17.32
N ILE A 19 -9.69 16.59 16.12
CA ILE A 19 -9.70 15.16 15.84
C ILE A 19 -8.30 14.57 15.94
N TYR A 20 -7.29 15.22 15.34
CA TYR A 20 -5.90 14.77 15.43
C TYR A 20 -5.39 14.77 16.88
N LYS A 21 -5.76 15.79 17.67
CA LYS A 21 -5.40 15.86 19.09
C LYS A 21 -6.06 14.73 19.89
N TYR A 22 -7.38 14.57 19.78
CA TYR A 22 -8.12 13.52 20.50
C TYR A 22 -7.59 12.12 20.17
N LEU A 23 -7.32 11.86 18.89
CA LEU A 23 -6.82 10.56 18.46
C LEU A 23 -5.37 10.33 18.89
N GLY A 24 -4.52 11.36 18.86
CA GLY A 24 -3.16 11.28 19.37
C GLY A 24 -3.13 10.95 20.87
N ASP A 25 -4.03 11.55 21.65
CA ASP A 25 -4.08 11.38 23.11
C ASP A 25 -4.68 10.03 23.53
N ASN A 26 -5.70 9.52 22.80
CA ASN A 26 -6.43 8.32 23.20
C ASN A 26 -6.01 7.04 22.45
N PHE A 27 -5.42 7.17 21.26
CA PHE A 27 -5.10 6.04 20.38
C PHE A 27 -3.72 6.20 19.72
N PRO A 28 -2.62 6.10 20.49
CA PRO A 28 -1.26 6.35 20.00
C PRO A 28 -0.84 5.39 18.87
N ASP A 29 -1.38 4.17 18.84
CA ASP A 29 -1.08 3.18 17.80
C ASP A 29 -1.92 3.34 16.53
N ALA A 30 -2.88 4.27 16.52
CA ALA A 30 -3.79 4.45 15.39
C ALA A 30 -3.18 5.36 14.31
N ASN A 31 -3.04 4.83 13.10
CA ASN A 31 -2.73 5.63 11.92
C ASN A 31 -4.00 6.24 11.34
N VAL A 32 -4.23 7.52 11.60
CA VAL A 32 -5.44 8.22 11.16
C VAL A 32 -5.10 9.30 10.13
N LEU A 33 -5.96 9.40 9.12
CA LEU A 33 -5.95 10.44 8.12
C LEU A 33 -7.33 11.08 8.06
N CYS A 34 -7.39 12.38 8.32
CA CYS A 34 -8.57 13.19 8.06
C CYS A 34 -8.44 13.80 6.67
N MET A 35 -9.45 13.61 5.83
CA MET A 35 -9.48 14.16 4.47
C MET A 35 -10.84 14.78 4.20
N LYS A 36 -10.83 15.91 3.47
CA LYS A 36 -12.05 16.49 2.93
C LYS A 36 -12.58 15.58 1.82
N PHE A 37 -13.90 15.60 1.63
CA PHE A 37 -14.49 14.94 0.48
C PHE A 37 -13.96 15.60 -0.80
N ALA A 38 -13.33 14.81 -1.66
CA ALA A 38 -12.82 15.27 -2.95
C ALA A 38 -13.61 14.57 -4.07
N LEU A 39 -14.16 15.35 -5.01
CA LEU A 39 -14.69 14.80 -6.26
C LEU A 39 -13.53 14.52 -7.20
N GLY A 40 -13.15 13.26 -7.33
CA GLY A 40 -12.12 12.81 -8.27
C GLY A 40 -11.35 11.59 -7.76
N PRO A 41 -10.49 11.00 -8.60
CA PRO A 41 -9.56 9.96 -8.17
C PRO A 41 -8.50 10.59 -7.26
N GLY A 42 -8.74 10.57 -5.96
CA GLY A 42 -7.77 10.96 -4.95
C GLY A 42 -7.55 9.81 -4.00
N GLU A 43 -6.57 8.95 -4.29
CA GLU A 43 -6.23 7.85 -3.39
C GLU A 43 -5.37 8.40 -2.23
N PRO A 44 -5.65 8.04 -0.97
CA PRO A 44 -4.82 8.45 0.16
C PRO A 44 -3.37 7.94 0.02
N GLY A 45 -2.42 8.68 0.57
CA GLY A 45 -0.99 8.53 0.34
C GLY A 45 -0.55 9.38 -0.83
N LYS A 46 -0.71 10.70 -0.73
CA LYS A 46 -0.34 11.65 -1.79
C LYS A 46 1.16 11.64 -2.11
N ILE A 47 1.98 11.38 -1.11
CA ILE A 47 3.43 11.23 -1.26
C ILE A 47 3.75 9.75 -1.11
N ARG A 48 4.41 9.16 -2.12
CA ARG A 48 4.81 7.75 -2.09
C ARG A 48 6.27 7.61 -2.52
N ALA A 49 7.09 7.07 -1.62
CA ALA A 49 8.42 6.57 -1.90
C ALA A 49 8.31 5.07 -2.20
N ARG A 50 8.55 4.69 -3.46
CA ARG A 50 8.41 3.31 -3.94
C ARG A 50 9.78 2.66 -4.01
N PHE A 51 9.92 1.51 -3.37
CA PHE A 51 11.11 0.67 -3.46
C PHE A 51 10.74 -0.66 -4.09
N THR A 52 11.46 -1.06 -5.13
CA THR A 52 11.23 -2.30 -5.88
C THR A 52 12.47 -3.18 -5.80
N GLY A 53 12.30 -4.47 -5.50
CA GLY A 53 13.44 -5.37 -5.31
C GLY A 53 13.05 -6.83 -5.08
N PRO A 54 14.04 -7.73 -4.97
CA PRO A 54 13.81 -9.17 -4.80
C PRO A 54 13.49 -9.58 -3.35
N ASP A 55 14.18 -9.02 -2.36
CA ASP A 55 14.08 -9.42 -0.94
C ASP A 55 13.05 -8.57 -0.18
N SER A 56 12.17 -9.23 0.59
CA SER A 56 11.19 -8.57 1.43
C SER A 56 11.79 -7.87 2.64
N ASP A 57 12.86 -8.42 3.24
CA ASP A 57 13.46 -7.84 4.45
C ASP A 57 14.19 -6.53 4.12
N VAL A 58 14.96 -6.50 3.03
CA VAL A 58 15.63 -5.28 2.56
C VAL A 58 14.62 -4.20 2.16
N LEU A 59 13.52 -4.58 1.52
CA LEU A 59 12.44 -3.63 1.19
C LEU A 59 11.81 -3.04 2.45
N ARG A 60 11.62 -3.84 3.51
CA ARG A 60 11.13 -3.34 4.80
C ARG A 60 12.07 -2.33 5.42
N ASP A 61 13.37 -2.61 5.39
CA ASP A 61 14.37 -1.71 5.95
C ASP A 61 14.41 -0.37 5.20
N LEU A 62 14.38 -0.40 3.86
CA LEU A 62 14.30 0.81 3.02
C LEU A 62 13.02 1.61 3.30
N SER A 63 11.88 0.90 3.42
CA SER A 63 10.60 1.51 3.75
C SER A 63 10.60 2.15 5.14
N GLU A 64 11.21 1.50 6.14
CA GLU A 64 11.30 2.07 7.49
C GLU A 64 12.21 3.29 7.54
N GLN A 65 13.33 3.29 6.81
CA GLN A 65 14.18 4.47 6.66
C GLN A 65 13.43 5.63 6.02
N ALA A 66 12.70 5.39 4.91
CA ALA A 66 11.87 6.41 4.28
C ALA A 66 10.75 6.92 5.20
N LYS A 67 10.08 6.02 5.94
CA LYS A 67 9.07 6.40 6.94
C LYS A 67 9.68 7.22 8.07
N ALA A 68 10.88 6.91 8.54
CA ALA A 68 11.56 7.70 9.56
C ALA A 68 11.77 9.14 9.09
N VAL A 69 12.28 9.32 7.87
CA VAL A 69 12.44 10.65 7.25
C VAL A 69 11.10 11.38 7.10
N MET A 70 10.04 10.68 6.68
CA MET A 70 8.70 11.27 6.58
C MET A 70 8.15 11.68 7.95
N ARG A 71 8.42 10.93 9.02
CA ARG A 71 7.94 11.24 10.39
C ARG A 71 8.66 12.44 11.01
N GLU A 72 9.87 12.78 10.55
CA GLU A 72 10.56 13.99 11.00
C GLU A 72 9.85 15.28 10.58
N ASP A 73 9.06 15.23 9.50
CA ASP A 73 8.31 16.40 9.04
C ASP A 73 7.03 16.58 9.89
N PRO A 74 6.85 17.73 10.57
CA PRO A 74 5.70 17.95 11.45
C PRO A 74 4.37 17.95 10.69
N ASP A 75 4.38 18.29 9.40
CA ASP A 75 3.18 18.37 8.56
C ASP A 75 2.82 17.01 7.93
N ALA A 76 3.67 15.98 8.07
CA ALA A 76 3.36 14.65 7.59
C ALA A 76 2.36 13.94 8.52
N ALA A 77 1.30 13.39 7.92
CA ALA A 77 0.24 12.60 8.54
C ALA A 77 0.28 11.16 8.03
N CYS A 78 -0.25 10.24 8.85
CA CYS A 78 -0.54 8.85 8.45
C CYS A 78 0.64 8.14 7.74
N VAL A 79 1.86 8.33 8.28
CA VAL A 79 3.08 7.74 7.71
C VAL A 79 3.04 6.22 7.88
N ARG A 80 2.92 5.50 6.77
CA ARG A 80 2.76 4.04 6.76
C ARG A 80 3.30 3.42 5.49
N ASP A 81 3.45 2.10 5.51
CA ASP A 81 3.67 1.31 4.31
C ASP A 81 2.37 0.65 3.83
N ASP A 82 2.41 0.08 2.63
CA ASP A 82 1.28 -0.63 2.04
C ASP A 82 1.24 -2.14 2.36
N TRP A 83 2.31 -2.69 2.93
CA TRP A 83 2.44 -4.09 3.36
C TRP A 83 1.89 -4.35 4.78
N ARG A 84 1.53 -3.28 5.52
CA ARG A 84 1.04 -3.32 6.91
C ARG A 84 2.06 -3.92 7.87
N GLN A 85 1.71 -4.14 9.14
CA GLN A 85 2.59 -4.81 10.09
C GLN A 85 2.68 -6.31 9.80
N ARG A 86 3.83 -6.91 10.13
CA ARG A 86 3.98 -8.37 10.09
C ARG A 86 3.04 -9.02 11.09
N VAL A 87 2.47 -10.15 10.69
CA VAL A 87 1.59 -10.94 11.54
C VAL A 87 2.36 -12.15 12.06
N LYS A 88 2.08 -12.52 13.30
CA LYS A 88 2.62 -13.74 13.90
C LYS A 88 1.85 -14.93 13.34
N ILE A 89 2.56 -15.88 12.77
CA ILE A 89 2.02 -17.14 12.29
C ILE A 89 2.67 -18.31 13.04
N LEU A 90 1.91 -19.38 13.25
CA LEU A 90 2.44 -20.64 13.77
C LEU A 90 2.82 -21.53 12.59
N ARG A 91 4.12 -21.78 12.41
CA ARG A 91 4.65 -22.59 11.33
C ARG A 91 5.07 -23.98 11.84
N PRO A 92 4.40 -25.07 11.42
CA PRO A 92 4.81 -26.42 11.79
C PRO A 92 6.16 -26.78 11.16
N VAL A 93 7.09 -27.26 11.97
CA VAL A 93 8.39 -27.80 11.52
C VAL A 93 8.27 -29.30 11.38
N LEU A 94 8.41 -29.79 10.14
CA LEU A 94 8.28 -31.21 9.86
C LEU A 94 9.49 -32.00 10.38
N ALA A 95 9.24 -33.06 11.13
CA ALA A 95 10.25 -34.05 11.47
C ALA A 95 10.39 -35.03 10.29
N GLU A 96 11.23 -34.69 9.30
CA GLU A 96 11.22 -35.36 7.98
C GLU A 96 11.41 -36.88 8.04
N ALA A 97 12.25 -37.39 8.96
CA ALA A 97 12.49 -38.82 9.10
C ALA A 97 11.28 -39.57 9.68
N GLN A 98 10.52 -38.96 10.59
CA GLN A 98 9.30 -39.51 11.17
C GLN A 98 8.15 -39.41 10.18
N ALA A 99 8.00 -38.25 9.53
CA ALA A 99 7.02 -38.01 8.49
C ALA A 99 7.13 -39.00 7.34
N ARG A 100 8.36 -39.22 6.85
CA ARG A 100 8.63 -40.18 5.76
C ARG A 100 8.31 -41.62 6.16
N ARG A 101 8.62 -42.02 7.40
CA ARG A 101 8.25 -43.34 7.94
C ARG A 101 6.74 -43.53 8.07
N ALA A 102 6.02 -42.47 8.45
CA ALA A 102 4.56 -42.47 8.53
C ALA A 102 3.88 -42.28 7.15
N GLY A 103 4.64 -42.05 6.08
CA GLY A 103 4.10 -41.77 4.75
C GLY A 103 3.29 -40.46 4.69
N ILE A 104 3.60 -39.49 5.55
CA ILE A 104 2.88 -38.22 5.66
C ILE A 104 3.67 -37.13 4.92
N SER A 105 2.99 -36.42 4.03
CA SER A 105 3.54 -35.28 3.31
C SER A 105 3.21 -33.94 3.98
N ARG A 106 3.87 -32.87 3.53
CA ARG A 106 3.53 -31.49 3.97
C ARG A 106 2.10 -31.11 3.60
N LEU A 107 1.59 -31.62 2.48
CA LEU A 107 0.23 -31.37 2.02
C LEU A 107 -0.80 -32.00 2.96
N ASP A 108 -0.54 -33.23 3.45
CA ASP A 108 -1.44 -33.91 4.38
C ASP A 108 -1.57 -33.15 5.70
N ILE A 109 -0.47 -32.57 6.19
CA ILE A 109 -0.45 -31.73 7.39
C ILE A 109 -1.22 -30.43 7.15
N ALA A 110 -1.00 -29.77 6.01
CA ALA A 110 -1.74 -28.56 5.66
C ALA A 110 -3.25 -28.81 5.58
N ASN A 111 -3.66 -29.90 4.93
CA ASN A 111 -5.08 -30.29 4.82
C ASN A 111 -5.68 -30.63 6.18
N THR A 112 -4.94 -31.32 7.05
CA THR A 112 -5.39 -31.65 8.41
C THR A 112 -5.58 -30.39 9.25
N LEU A 113 -4.63 -29.45 9.19
CA LEU A 113 -4.73 -28.16 9.88
C LEU A 113 -5.88 -27.31 9.34
N GLN A 114 -6.06 -27.27 8.02
CA GLN A 114 -7.17 -26.57 7.38
C GLN A 114 -8.52 -27.15 7.85
N ALA A 115 -8.68 -28.47 7.83
CA ALA A 115 -9.90 -29.14 8.29
C ALA A 115 -10.19 -28.90 9.78
N ALA A 116 -9.15 -28.80 10.61
CA ALA A 116 -9.28 -28.59 12.05
C ALA A 116 -9.65 -27.13 12.43
N TYR A 117 -9.15 -26.12 11.71
CA TYR A 117 -9.33 -24.71 12.08
C TYR A 117 -10.24 -23.91 11.15
N ASP A 118 -9.96 -23.93 9.85
CA ASP A 118 -10.70 -23.17 8.83
C ASP A 118 -11.97 -23.91 8.39
N GLY A 119 -11.93 -25.24 8.46
CA GLY A 119 -12.94 -26.14 7.95
C GLY A 119 -12.70 -26.55 6.50
N VAL A 120 -13.45 -27.56 6.06
CA VAL A 120 -13.48 -28.03 4.67
C VAL A 120 -14.88 -27.88 4.09
N ASP A 121 -14.95 -27.46 2.83
CA ASP A 121 -16.20 -27.40 2.10
C ASP A 121 -16.73 -28.82 1.86
N ALA A 122 -17.84 -29.16 2.51
CA ALA A 122 -18.51 -30.46 2.39
C ALA A 122 -19.50 -30.51 1.23
N GLY A 123 -19.98 -29.34 0.78
CA GLY A 123 -20.94 -29.24 -0.31
C GLY A 123 -21.59 -27.87 -0.38
N VAL A 124 -22.65 -27.75 -1.18
CA VAL A 124 -23.37 -26.49 -1.35
C VAL A 124 -24.85 -26.76 -1.19
N TYR A 125 -25.50 -26.01 -0.30
CA TYR A 125 -26.94 -26.02 -0.14
C TYR A 125 -27.56 -24.96 -1.04
N ARG A 126 -28.56 -25.35 -1.83
CA ARG A 126 -29.26 -24.43 -2.73
C ARG A 126 -30.55 -23.96 -2.09
N GLU A 127 -30.61 -22.66 -1.80
CA GLU A 127 -31.80 -21.97 -1.33
C GLU A 127 -32.32 -21.06 -2.46
N GLY A 128 -33.19 -21.61 -3.31
CA GLY A 128 -33.72 -20.92 -4.49
C GLY A 128 -32.62 -20.54 -5.50
N ARG A 129 -32.27 -19.24 -5.53
CA ARG A 129 -31.18 -18.70 -6.37
C ARG A 129 -29.86 -18.50 -5.60
N LYS A 130 -29.84 -18.70 -4.29
CA LYS A 130 -28.63 -18.61 -3.47
C LYS A 130 -27.98 -19.98 -3.36
N LEU A 131 -26.65 -20.00 -3.41
CA LEU A 131 -25.81 -21.16 -3.15
C LEU A 131 -25.05 -20.87 -1.86
N LEU A 132 -25.31 -21.67 -0.82
CA LEU A 132 -24.72 -21.53 0.51
C LEU A 132 -23.71 -22.67 0.72
N PRO A 133 -22.41 -22.39 0.92
CA PRO A 133 -21.44 -23.44 1.18
C PRO A 133 -21.71 -24.09 2.54
N ILE A 134 -21.65 -25.42 2.58
CA ILE A 134 -21.69 -26.21 3.81
C ILE A 134 -20.26 -26.47 4.22
N ILE A 135 -19.83 -25.92 5.36
CA ILE A 135 -18.47 -26.08 5.88
C ILE A 135 -18.51 -27.09 7.03
N SER A 136 -17.75 -28.16 6.90
CA SER A 136 -17.48 -29.10 7.99
C SER A 136 -16.28 -28.61 8.79
N ARG A 137 -16.48 -28.35 10.08
CA ARG A 137 -15.43 -27.86 10.98
C ARG A 137 -15.71 -28.24 12.43
N PRO A 138 -14.66 -28.42 13.27
CA PRO A 138 -14.82 -28.65 14.70
C PRO A 138 -15.51 -27.49 15.45
N PRO A 139 -16.10 -27.76 16.64
CA PRO A 139 -16.65 -26.72 17.51
C PRO A 139 -15.60 -25.68 17.92
N ALA A 140 -16.05 -24.45 18.23
CA ALA A 140 -15.13 -23.36 18.57
C ALA A 140 -14.22 -23.67 19.77
N ALA A 141 -14.75 -24.33 20.80
CA ALA A 141 -14.00 -24.67 22.01
C ALA A 141 -12.76 -25.55 21.75
N GLU A 142 -12.76 -26.37 20.69
CA GLU A 142 -11.61 -27.20 20.32
C GLU A 142 -10.54 -26.44 19.53
N ARG A 143 -10.89 -25.25 18.98
CA ARG A 143 -10.02 -24.43 18.12
C ARG A 143 -9.31 -23.28 18.85
N ASP A 144 -9.80 -22.87 20.01
CA ASP A 144 -9.26 -21.68 20.69
C ASP A 144 -7.94 -21.98 21.43
N ALA A 145 -7.65 -23.25 21.74
CA ALA A 145 -6.43 -23.64 22.43
C ALA A 145 -5.31 -24.06 21.47
N VAL A 146 -4.23 -23.28 21.43
CA VAL A 146 -3.02 -23.56 20.64
C VAL A 146 -2.38 -24.90 21.03
N ASP A 147 -2.51 -25.32 22.30
CA ASP A 147 -1.95 -26.58 22.80
C ASP A 147 -2.58 -27.81 22.11
N ASN A 148 -3.81 -27.70 21.62
CA ASN A 148 -4.50 -28.78 20.90
C ASN A 148 -3.83 -29.11 19.55
N LEU A 149 -2.97 -28.23 19.02
CA LEU A 149 -2.24 -28.47 17.76
C LEU A 149 -1.42 -29.77 17.80
N TYR A 150 -0.85 -30.12 18.94
CA TYR A 150 0.00 -31.31 19.08
C TYR A 150 -0.80 -32.61 19.09
N ASP A 151 -2.05 -32.55 19.56
CA ASP A 151 -2.93 -33.70 19.73
C ASP A 151 -3.85 -33.94 18.53
N LEU A 152 -3.81 -33.04 17.54
CA LEU A 152 -4.50 -33.21 16.27
C LEU A 152 -4.13 -34.54 15.61
N GLN A 153 -5.14 -35.27 15.18
CA GLN A 153 -4.96 -36.57 14.56
C GLN A 153 -4.80 -36.40 13.05
N ILE A 154 -3.71 -36.96 12.50
CA ILE A 154 -3.46 -37.02 11.06
C ILE A 154 -3.50 -38.47 10.59
N TRP A 155 -4.13 -38.70 9.44
CA TRP A 155 -4.18 -40.02 8.82
C TRP A 155 -2.80 -40.37 8.24
N SER A 156 -2.24 -41.51 8.66
CA SER A 156 -1.02 -42.06 8.10
C SER A 156 -1.37 -43.12 7.05
N PRO A 157 -1.08 -42.89 5.74
CA PRO A 157 -1.30 -43.89 4.70
C PRO A 157 -0.45 -45.15 4.91
N ALA A 158 0.78 -44.99 5.41
CA ALA A 158 1.70 -46.12 5.63
C ALA A 158 1.27 -47.02 6.79
N ALA A 159 0.82 -46.41 7.90
CA ALA A 159 0.40 -47.16 9.09
C ALA A 159 -1.10 -47.50 9.11
N LYS A 160 -1.88 -47.00 8.12
CA LYS A 160 -3.35 -47.14 8.02
C LYS A 160 -4.09 -46.81 9.31
N LYS A 161 -3.60 -45.80 10.04
CA LYS A 161 -4.18 -45.35 11.32
C LYS A 161 -4.01 -43.85 11.49
N MET A 162 -4.83 -43.29 12.37
CA MET A 162 -4.64 -41.93 12.87
C MET A 162 -3.46 -41.89 13.84
N ILE A 163 -2.60 -40.90 13.67
CA ILE A 163 -1.43 -40.66 14.50
C ILE A 163 -1.48 -39.19 14.96
N PRO A 164 -1.15 -38.85 16.21
CA PRO A 164 -1.11 -37.47 16.65
C PRO A 164 0.01 -36.69 15.94
N LEU A 165 -0.26 -35.43 15.64
CA LEU A 165 0.60 -34.55 14.85
C LEU A 165 1.97 -34.37 15.49
N ARG A 166 2.07 -34.45 16.84
CA ARG A 166 3.34 -34.44 17.58
C ARG A 166 4.36 -35.51 17.18
N GLN A 167 3.93 -36.61 16.57
CA GLN A 167 4.86 -37.65 16.11
C GLN A 167 5.55 -37.29 14.80
N VAL A 168 5.00 -36.30 14.09
CA VAL A 168 5.34 -35.95 12.70
C VAL A 168 5.87 -34.53 12.60
N VAL A 169 5.42 -33.64 13.48
CA VAL A 169 5.88 -32.26 13.64
C VAL A 169 6.79 -32.20 14.87
N SER A 170 8.01 -31.71 14.69
CA SER A 170 8.98 -31.58 15.77
C SER A 170 8.69 -30.38 16.68
N ASP A 171 8.21 -29.28 16.09
CA ASP A 171 7.98 -28.02 16.78
C ASP A 171 7.02 -27.12 15.99
N PHE A 172 6.33 -26.20 16.67
CA PHE A 172 5.56 -25.12 16.06
C PHE A 172 6.23 -23.78 16.33
N LYS A 173 6.93 -23.26 15.32
CA LYS A 173 7.65 -21.98 15.47
C LYS A 173 6.73 -20.81 15.21
N VAL A 174 6.67 -19.88 16.15
CA VAL A 174 6.06 -18.57 15.93
C VAL A 174 7.01 -17.74 15.07
N VAL A 175 6.64 -17.47 13.83
CA VAL A 175 7.42 -16.63 12.91
C VAL A 175 6.60 -15.41 12.51
N SER A 176 7.27 -14.29 12.27
CA SER A 176 6.61 -13.08 11.77
C SER A 176 6.69 -13.07 10.25
N GLU A 177 5.56 -12.96 9.57
CA GLU A 177 5.48 -12.99 8.11
C GLU A 177 4.71 -11.78 7.57
N ASP A 178 5.06 -11.36 6.36
CA ASP A 178 4.36 -10.30 5.65
C ASP A 178 3.02 -10.84 5.12
N GLN A 179 1.92 -10.41 5.73
CA GLN A 179 0.57 -10.84 5.31
C GLN A 179 0.22 -10.35 3.90
N ILE A 180 0.72 -9.17 3.54
CA ILE A 180 0.45 -8.52 2.26
C ILE A 180 1.78 -8.25 1.59
N VAL A 181 1.95 -8.81 0.39
CA VAL A 181 3.09 -8.51 -0.48
C VAL A 181 2.55 -7.97 -1.78
N LYS A 182 2.72 -6.66 -1.99
CA LYS A 182 2.35 -6.02 -3.25
C LYS A 182 3.43 -6.18 -4.30
N ARG A 183 2.98 -6.22 -5.55
CA ARG A 183 3.85 -6.31 -6.72
C ARG A 183 3.43 -5.30 -7.76
N ARG A 184 4.39 -4.61 -8.36
CA ARG A 184 4.24 -3.77 -9.54
C ARG A 184 5.14 -4.33 -10.63
N ASP A 185 4.60 -4.47 -11.85
CA ASP A 185 5.33 -5.04 -13.00
C ASP A 185 5.99 -6.41 -12.71
N ARG A 186 5.29 -7.24 -11.92
CA ARG A 186 5.72 -8.58 -11.45
C ARG A 186 6.92 -8.58 -10.49
N ARG A 187 7.41 -7.42 -10.05
CA ARG A 187 8.45 -7.29 -9.03
C ARG A 187 7.82 -6.93 -7.69
N ARG A 188 8.41 -7.37 -6.58
CA ARG A 188 7.92 -7.00 -5.24
C ARG A 188 8.25 -5.53 -5.02
N THR A 189 7.26 -4.81 -4.51
CA THR A 189 7.35 -3.37 -4.36
C THR A 189 6.67 -2.98 -3.06
N ILE A 190 7.36 -2.20 -2.25
CA ILE A 190 6.82 -1.59 -1.04
C ILE A 190 6.76 -0.09 -1.22
N GLU A 191 5.66 0.51 -0.78
CA GLU A 191 5.45 1.95 -0.87
C GLU A 191 5.37 2.54 0.53
N ALA A 192 6.39 3.30 0.93
CA ALA A 192 6.31 4.18 2.08
C ALA A 192 5.51 5.42 1.66
N LYS A 193 4.42 5.71 2.37
CA LYS A 193 3.51 6.79 2.02
C LYS A 193 3.17 7.68 3.20
N CYS A 194 2.94 8.94 2.90
CA CYS A 194 2.41 9.92 3.82
C CYS A 194 1.44 10.86 3.11
N ASP A 195 0.67 11.57 3.92
CA ASP A 195 -0.27 12.59 3.48
C ASP A 195 0.02 13.90 4.24
N PRO A 196 -0.29 15.08 3.67
CA PRO A 196 -0.20 16.33 4.41
C PRO A 196 -1.29 16.43 5.48
N LYS A 197 -0.93 16.82 6.71
CA LYS A 197 -1.88 17.26 7.75
C LYS A 197 -2.55 18.57 7.31
N TYR A 198 -1.74 19.49 6.80
CA TYR A 198 -2.12 20.81 6.32
C TYR A 198 -1.34 21.16 5.05
N GLY A 199 -1.92 21.98 4.18
CA GLY A 199 -1.23 22.48 2.98
C GLY A 199 -1.17 21.50 1.81
N LEU A 200 -0.24 21.76 0.89
CA LEU A 200 -0.04 21.02 -0.35
C LEU A 200 0.97 19.88 -0.16
N ALA A 201 0.73 18.75 -0.81
CA ALA A 201 1.66 17.62 -0.79
C ALA A 201 3.02 17.95 -1.44
N SER A 202 3.02 18.85 -2.42
CA SER A 202 4.24 19.29 -3.11
C SER A 202 5.24 19.99 -2.18
N ASP A 203 4.78 20.66 -1.13
CA ASP A 203 5.65 21.37 -0.20
C ASP A 203 6.39 20.40 0.73
N ILE A 204 5.67 19.40 1.27
CA ILE A 204 6.28 18.31 2.05
C ILE A 204 7.22 17.50 1.15
N GLN A 205 6.78 17.17 -0.07
CA GLN A 205 7.59 16.43 -1.04
C GLN A 205 8.96 17.09 -1.22
N LYS A 206 9.02 18.40 -1.48
CA LYS A 206 10.29 19.13 -1.64
C LYS A 206 11.21 19.04 -0.42
N ARG A 207 10.65 18.99 0.79
CA ARG A 207 11.42 18.91 2.04
C ARG A 207 11.98 17.52 2.30
N VAL A 208 11.22 16.48 2.00
CA VAL A 208 11.62 15.08 2.24
C VAL A 208 12.41 14.49 1.06
N GLN A 209 12.27 15.04 -0.14
CA GLN A 209 12.79 14.46 -1.37
C GLN A 209 14.30 14.22 -1.31
N ALA A 210 15.08 15.27 -1.02
CA ALA A 210 16.54 15.16 -0.96
C ALA A 210 17.02 14.18 0.13
N LYS A 211 16.30 14.09 1.25
CA LYS A 211 16.63 13.17 2.35
C LYS A 211 16.34 11.71 1.99
N ILE A 212 15.24 11.46 1.27
CA ILE A 212 14.86 10.10 0.84
C ILE A 212 15.74 9.63 -0.33
N GLU A 213 16.09 10.52 -1.25
CA GLU A 213 17.02 10.21 -2.35
C GLU A 213 18.45 9.98 -1.88
N ALA A 214 18.81 10.46 -0.67
CA ALA A 214 20.10 10.21 -0.04
C ALA A 214 20.19 8.81 0.63
N ILE A 215 19.10 8.04 0.69
CA ILE A 215 19.12 6.68 1.23
C ILE A 215 19.94 5.79 0.30
N GLU A 216 20.92 5.06 0.84
CA GLU A 216 21.73 4.13 0.05
C GLU A 216 20.88 2.93 -0.39
N ILE A 217 20.69 2.80 -1.70
CA ILE A 217 19.91 1.72 -2.30
C ILE A 217 20.87 0.60 -2.73
N PRO A 218 20.72 -0.63 -2.19
CA PRO A 218 21.57 -1.76 -2.57
C PRO A 218 21.43 -2.12 -4.06
N PRO A 219 22.45 -2.77 -4.67
CA PRO A 219 22.36 -3.20 -6.06
C PRO A 219 21.20 -4.18 -6.28
N GLY A 220 20.46 -4.00 -7.38
CA GLY A 220 19.28 -4.79 -7.71
C GLY A 220 17.96 -4.27 -7.13
N TYR A 221 18.01 -3.12 -6.44
CA TYR A 221 16.84 -2.38 -5.97
C TYR A 221 16.70 -1.09 -6.77
N GLU A 222 15.46 -0.66 -6.92
CA GLU A 222 15.08 0.56 -7.64
C GLU A 222 14.21 1.43 -6.74
N PHE A 223 14.38 2.74 -6.89
CA PHE A 223 13.60 3.75 -6.21
C PHE A 223 12.87 4.61 -7.23
N GLU A 224 11.58 4.83 -6.97
CA GLU A 224 10.74 5.71 -7.76
C GLU A 224 9.83 6.53 -6.85
N TRP A 225 9.49 7.73 -7.29
CA TRP A 225 8.43 8.52 -6.67
C TRP A 225 7.08 8.14 -7.26
N GLY A 226 6.07 8.08 -6.38
CA GLY A 226 4.67 7.87 -6.75
C GLY A 226 3.73 8.89 -6.11
N GLY A 227 2.45 8.76 -6.43
CA GLY A 227 1.40 9.65 -5.92
C GLY A 227 1.31 10.95 -6.72
N GLU A 228 0.96 12.05 -6.04
CA GLU A 228 0.65 13.33 -6.67
C GLU A 228 1.85 13.91 -7.45
N TYR A 229 3.07 13.52 -7.09
CA TYR A 229 4.30 13.86 -7.81
C TYR A 229 4.44 13.15 -9.17
N GLU A 230 4.14 11.84 -9.23
CA GLU A 230 4.11 11.05 -10.48
C GLU A 230 3.01 11.61 -11.39
N ASP A 231 1.80 11.78 -10.86
CA ASP A 231 0.64 12.30 -11.60
C ASP A 231 0.90 13.70 -12.18
N THR A 232 1.53 14.60 -11.41
CA THR A 232 1.85 15.96 -11.87
C THR A 232 2.90 15.93 -12.97
N ASN A 233 3.94 15.10 -12.83
CA ASN A 233 4.98 14.98 -13.85
C ASN A 233 4.46 14.36 -15.14
N ASP A 234 3.66 13.31 -15.04
CA ASP A 234 3.02 12.64 -16.17
C ASP A 234 2.04 13.55 -16.91
N ALA A 235 1.30 14.41 -16.18
CA ALA A 235 0.43 15.41 -16.79
C ALA A 235 1.23 16.54 -17.47
N GLN A 236 2.37 16.95 -16.90
CA GLN A 236 3.20 18.04 -17.45
C GLN A 236 4.06 17.61 -18.63
N ALA A 237 4.52 16.36 -18.69
CA ALA A 237 5.38 15.86 -19.75
C ALA A 237 4.81 16.06 -21.17
N PRO A 238 3.55 15.65 -21.49
CA PRO A 238 2.98 15.83 -22.83
C PRO A 238 2.71 17.30 -23.16
N ILE A 239 2.36 18.12 -22.15
CA ILE A 239 2.17 19.57 -22.32
C ILE A 239 3.50 20.20 -22.73
N LYS A 240 4.59 19.91 -22.01
CA LYS A 240 5.93 20.43 -22.32
C LYS A 240 6.43 19.95 -23.68
N ALA A 241 6.14 18.69 -24.05
CA ALA A 241 6.52 18.14 -25.35
C ALA A 241 5.77 18.81 -26.52
N SER A 242 4.49 19.13 -26.33
CA SER A 242 3.63 19.68 -27.39
C SER A 242 3.68 21.21 -27.48
N MET A 243 4.00 21.90 -26.39
CA MET A 243 4.00 23.36 -26.29
C MET A 243 4.88 24.06 -27.36
N PRO A 244 6.11 23.64 -27.66
CA PRO A 244 6.93 24.27 -28.71
C PRO A 244 6.30 24.20 -30.10
N LEU A 245 5.66 23.07 -30.44
CA LEU A 245 5.01 22.89 -31.73
C LEU A 245 3.79 23.79 -31.88
N PHE A 246 2.95 23.89 -30.84
CA PHE A 246 1.80 24.80 -30.84
C PHE A 246 2.23 26.27 -30.95
N ILE A 247 3.26 26.68 -30.22
CA ILE A 247 3.82 28.04 -30.31
C ILE A 247 4.32 28.31 -31.74
N LEU A 248 5.04 27.38 -32.35
CA LEU A 248 5.53 27.52 -33.73
C LEU A 248 4.38 27.68 -34.74
N ILE A 249 3.35 26.84 -34.65
CA ILE A 249 2.18 26.89 -35.53
C ILE A 249 1.44 28.22 -35.35
N MET A 250 1.25 28.66 -34.10
CA MET A 250 0.59 29.93 -33.79
C MET A 250 1.37 31.13 -34.35
N VAL A 251 2.69 31.16 -34.19
CA VAL A 251 3.57 32.18 -34.80
C VAL A 251 3.42 32.17 -36.32
N LEU A 252 3.44 30.99 -36.95
CA LEU A 252 3.33 30.85 -38.40
C LEU A 252 1.99 31.38 -38.93
N ILE A 253 0.89 31.07 -38.25
CA ILE A 253 -0.46 31.59 -38.58
C ILE A 253 -0.50 33.12 -38.45
N CYS A 254 0.12 33.69 -37.40
CA CYS A 254 0.20 35.15 -37.28
C CYS A 254 0.99 35.79 -38.44
N VAL A 255 2.11 35.17 -38.85
CA VAL A 255 2.93 35.66 -39.97
C VAL A 255 2.15 35.61 -41.28
N THR A 256 1.41 34.53 -41.56
CA THR A 256 0.61 34.42 -42.79
C THR A 256 -0.57 35.38 -42.80
N LEU A 257 -1.23 35.60 -41.66
CA LEU A 257 -2.37 36.53 -41.56
C LEU A 257 -1.96 37.99 -41.81
N PHE A 258 -0.84 38.44 -41.24
CA PHE A 258 -0.37 39.83 -41.35
C PHE A 258 0.58 40.06 -42.52
N ASN A 259 0.97 38.98 -43.23
CA ASN A 259 1.96 38.99 -44.32
C ASN A 259 3.23 39.80 -43.98
N SER A 260 3.62 39.78 -42.71
CA SER A 260 4.67 40.62 -42.12
C SER A 260 5.28 39.90 -40.94
N LEU A 261 6.60 39.95 -40.80
CA LEU A 261 7.33 39.36 -39.67
C LEU A 261 7.39 40.30 -38.45
N LYS A 262 7.30 41.61 -38.68
CA LYS A 262 7.43 42.61 -37.60
C LYS A 262 6.19 42.65 -36.70
N THR A 263 5.01 42.55 -37.30
CA THR A 263 3.73 42.66 -36.59
C THR A 263 3.50 41.50 -35.61
N PRO A 264 3.69 40.22 -35.98
CA PRO A 264 3.61 39.09 -35.05
C PRO A 264 4.62 39.15 -33.91
N LEU A 265 5.84 39.63 -34.18
CA LEU A 265 6.89 39.73 -33.17
C LEU A 265 6.53 40.76 -32.08
N ILE A 266 5.90 41.87 -32.46
CA ILE A 266 5.35 42.85 -31.51
C ILE A 266 4.25 42.22 -30.64
N ILE A 267 3.34 41.45 -31.23
CA ILE A 267 2.27 40.74 -30.49
C ILE A 267 2.87 39.73 -29.50
N TRP A 268 3.91 39.00 -29.89
CA TRP A 268 4.55 38.05 -28.98
C TRP A 268 5.32 38.70 -27.84
N ILE A 269 5.81 39.94 -28.00
CA ILE A 269 6.41 40.72 -26.90
C ILE A 269 5.37 41.11 -25.83
N THR A 270 4.09 41.22 -26.18
CA THR A 270 3.03 41.51 -25.19
C THR A 270 2.63 40.28 -24.36
N VAL A 271 2.95 39.06 -24.81
CA VAL A 271 2.62 37.81 -24.09
C VAL A 271 3.34 37.71 -22.74
N PRO A 272 4.67 37.93 -22.63
CA PRO A 272 5.34 38.03 -21.33
C PRO A 272 4.78 39.13 -20.43
N LEU A 273 4.36 40.26 -21.02
CA LEU A 273 3.75 41.37 -20.27
C LEU A 273 2.39 40.97 -19.67
N ALA A 274 1.62 40.14 -20.38
CA ALA A 274 0.37 39.59 -19.87
C ALA A 274 0.58 38.61 -18.69
N LEU A 275 1.67 37.83 -18.70
CA LEU A 275 2.03 36.94 -17.58
C LEU A 275 2.33 37.70 -16.28
N ILE A 276 2.92 38.90 -16.38
CA ILE A 276 3.14 39.78 -15.22
C ILE A 276 1.79 40.19 -14.60
N GLY A 277 0.78 40.47 -15.43
CA GLY A 277 -0.57 40.79 -14.96
C GLY A 277 -1.26 39.64 -14.21
N VAL A 278 -1.03 38.39 -14.62
CA VAL A 278 -1.65 37.19 -14.00
C VAL A 278 -0.94 36.77 -12.70
N SER A 279 0.36 37.01 -12.58
CA SER A 279 1.13 36.61 -11.39
C SER A 279 0.97 37.57 -10.21
N PHE A 280 0.70 38.85 -10.47
CA PHE A 280 0.43 39.85 -9.44
C PHE A 280 -1.06 40.07 -9.16
N GLY A 281 -1.95 39.61 -10.06
CA GLY A 281 -3.39 39.78 -9.99
C GLY A 281 -4.12 38.78 -9.11
#